data_AF-A0A540KFM0-F1
#
_entry.id   AF-A0A540KFM0-F1
#
_cell.length_a   1.000
_cell.length_b   1.000
_cell.length_c   1.000
_cell.angle_alpha   90.00
_cell.angle_beta   90.00
_cell.angle_gamma   90.00
#
_symmetry.space_group_name_H-M   'P 1'
#
loop_
_entity.id
_entity.type
_entity.pdbx_description
1 polymer ?
#
loop_
_entity_poly.entity_id
_entity_poly.type
_entity_poly.pdbx_seq_one_letter_code
_entity_poly.pdbx_strand_id
1 'polypeptide(L)' 'MLYHTARINCLAWSPDSAMVATGSLDTCVIIYEVDKPPASRTTIKGANLGGVYGLAFIDEHTVVSSGEDAFIRVWRLTPQ' A
#
# COMPACT_ATOMS: atom_id res chain seq x y z
N MET A 1 14.29 -2.21 -3.92
CA MET A 1 13.74 -3.31 -4.76
C MET A 1 12.47 -2.82 -5.43
N LEU A 2 12.23 -3.27 -6.66
CA LEU A 2 11.05 -2.90 -7.48
C LEU A 2 9.76 -3.64 -7.07
N TYR A 3 9.86 -4.53 -6.08
CA TYR A 3 8.86 -5.52 -5.69
C TYR A 3 8.93 -5.79 -4.18
N HIS A 4 7.89 -6.41 -3.64
CA HIS A 4 7.84 -6.92 -2.27
C HIS A 4 8.85 -8.05 -2.04
N THR A 5 9.48 -8.09 -0.87
CA THR A 5 10.47 -9.13 -0.52
C THR A 5 9.86 -10.36 0.14
N ALA A 6 8.57 -10.34 0.40
CA ALA A 6 7.81 -11.43 0.97
C ALA A 6 6.40 -11.52 0.36
N ARG A 7 5.58 -12.44 0.85
CA ARG A 7 4.22 -12.68 0.37
C ARG A 7 3.38 -11.39 0.43
N ILE A 8 2.73 -11.07 -0.67
CA ILE A 8 1.64 -10.09 -0.74
C ILE A 8 0.41 -10.73 -0.11
N ASN A 9 -0.14 -10.12 0.94
CA ASN A 9 -1.29 -10.65 1.67
C ASN A 9 -2.60 -9.98 1.26
N CYS A 10 -2.54 -8.72 0.82
CA CYS A 10 -3.71 -7.93 0.47
C CYS A 10 -3.40 -6.91 -0.64
N LEU A 11 -4.45 -6.47 -1.32
CA LEU A 11 -4.42 -5.38 -2.29
C LEU A 11 -5.74 -4.60 -2.24
N ALA A 12 -5.71 -3.34 -2.66
CA ALA A 12 -6.88 -2.50 -2.82
C ALA A 12 -6.72 -1.56 -4.02
N TRP A 13 -7.82 -1.32 -4.73
CA TRP A 13 -7.89 -0.33 -5.81
C TRP A 13 -8.36 1.02 -5.26
N SER A 14 -7.88 2.12 -5.83
CA SER A 14 -8.51 3.44 -5.64
C SER A 14 -9.90 3.46 -6.30
N PRO A 15 -10.85 4.25 -5.80
CA PRO A 15 -12.20 4.31 -6.37
C PRO A 15 -12.21 4.73 -7.86
N ASP A 16 -11.31 5.62 -8.27
CA ASP A 16 -11.13 6.03 -9.68
C ASP A 16 -10.39 5.02 -10.56
N SER A 17 -9.92 3.91 -10.00
CA SER A 17 -9.10 2.88 -10.67
C SER A 17 -7.74 3.36 -11.20
N ALA A 18 -7.27 4.54 -10.80
CA ALA A 18 -5.97 5.07 -11.21
C ALA A 18 -4.80 4.47 -10.41
N MET A 19 -5.07 3.92 -9.22
CA MET A 19 -4.06 3.38 -8.33
C MET A 19 -4.40 2.01 -7.76
N VAL A 20 -3.33 1.25 -7.49
CA VAL A 20 -3.38 -0.02 -6.75
C VAL A 20 -2.43 0.06 -5.57
N ALA A 21 -2.93 -0.25 -4.38
CA ALA A 21 -2.12 -0.43 -3.18
C ALA A 21 -1.95 -1.93 -2.91
N THR A 22 -0.75 -2.34 -2.51
CA THR A 22 -0.45 -3.72 -2.10
C THR A 22 0.21 -3.74 -0.73
N GLY A 23 -0.18 -4.70 0.12
CA GLY A 23 0.37 -4.91 1.45
C GLY A 23 1.00 -6.30 1.60
N SER A 24 2.14 -6.38 2.29
CA SER A 24 2.98 -7.58 2.33
C SER A 24 3.45 -7.94 3.74
N LEU A 25 3.87 -9.20 3.89
CA LEU A 25 4.60 -9.71 5.05
C LEU A 25 5.95 -9.00 5.26
N ASP A 26 6.48 -8.32 4.25
CA ASP A 26 7.70 -7.49 4.38
C ASP A 26 7.47 -6.16 5.11
N THR A 27 6.29 -6.01 5.74
CA THR A 27 5.85 -4.84 6.51
C THR A 27 5.59 -3.58 5.67
N CYS A 28 5.72 -3.65 4.34
CA CYS A 28 5.54 -2.49 3.48
C CYS A 28 4.15 -2.44 2.84
N VAL A 29 3.69 -1.22 2.58
CA VAL A 29 2.65 -0.93 1.58
C VAL A 29 3.32 -0.31 0.36
N ILE A 30 2.94 -0.73 -0.83
CA ILE A 30 3.40 -0.14 -2.08
C ILE A 30 2.19 0.38 -2.88
N ILE A 31 2.29 1.60 -3.39
CA ILE A 31 1.28 2.24 -4.23
C ILE A 31 1.79 2.33 -5.65
N TYR A 32 1.01 1.81 -6.60
CA TYR A 32 1.27 1.86 -8.03
C TYR A 32 0.23 2.74 -8.71
N GLU A 33 0.66 3.60 -9.63
CA GLU A 33 -0.23 4.28 -10.57
C GLU A 33 -0.30 3.46 -11.85
N VAL A 34 -1.51 3.18 -12.35
CA VAL A 34 -1.76 2.26 -13.46
C VAL A 34 -1.11 2.72 -14.76
N ASP A 35 -1.15 4.03 -15.02
CA ASP A 35 -0.63 4.64 -16.25
C ASP A 35 0.86 4.98 -16.18
N LYS A 36 1.52 4.68 -15.05
CA LYS A 36 2.94 4.96 -14.86
C LYS A 36 3.76 3.68 -14.78
N PRO A 37 5.05 3.72 -15.15
CA PRO A 37 5.91 2.56 -15.00
C PRO A 37 5.99 2.15 -13.51
N PRO A 38 6.05 0.85 -13.18
CA PRO A 38 6.15 0.38 -11.78
C PRO A 38 7.35 0.93 -11.00
N ALA A 39 8.36 1.46 -11.71
CA ALA A 39 9.47 2.17 -11.12
C ALA A 39 9.06 3.43 -10.35
N SER A 40 7.96 4.09 -10.74
CA SER A 40 7.41 5.32 -10.15
C SER A 40 6.60 5.10 -8.85
N ARG A 41 6.44 3.85 -8.42
CA ARG A 41 5.66 3.49 -7.24
C ARG A 41 6.13 4.23 -5.97
N THR A 42 5.20 4.48 -5.07
CA THR A 42 5.50 4.95 -3.72
C THR A 42 5.63 3.77 -2.76
N THR A 43 6.66 3.73 -1.93
CA THR A 43 6.85 2.66 -0.92
C THR A 43 6.75 3.23 0.48
N ILE A 44 5.76 2.75 1.24
CA ILE A 44 5.57 3.06 2.65
C ILE A 44 6.20 1.91 3.44
N LYS A 45 7.40 2.16 3.99
CA LYS A 45 8.14 1.16 4.77
C LYS A 45 7.62 1.10 6.21
N GLY A 46 7.54 -0.11 6.76
CA GLY A 46 7.11 -0.31 8.14
C GLY A 46 5.66 0.15 8.38
N ALA A 47 4.79 -0.03 7.39
CA ALA A 47 3.39 0.37 7.47
C ALA A 47 2.63 -0.39 8.57
N ASN A 48 2.89 -1.68 8.72
CA ASN A 48 2.48 -2.48 9.86
C ASN A 48 3.57 -3.51 10.18
N LEU A 49 4.10 -3.49 11.41
CA LEU A 49 5.13 -4.45 11.83
C LEU A 49 4.54 -5.86 11.90
N GLY A 50 5.34 -6.87 11.57
CA GLY A 50 4.90 -8.27 11.44
C GLY A 50 4.16 -8.58 10.13
N GLY A 51 3.53 -7.59 9.49
CA GLY A 51 2.98 -7.73 8.14
C GLY A 51 1.70 -6.94 7.96
N VAL A 52 1.42 -6.54 6.72
CA VAL A 52 0.17 -5.86 6.34
C VAL A 52 -0.84 -6.91 5.89
N TYR A 53 -2.01 -6.95 6.53
CA TYR A 53 -3.07 -7.94 6.27
C TYR A 53 -4.38 -7.32 5.80
N GLY A 54 -4.63 -6.05 6.11
CA GLY A 54 -5.77 -5.30 5.62
C GLY A 54 -5.34 -4.01 4.95
N LEU A 55 -5.99 -3.68 3.83
CA LEU A 55 -5.71 -2.50 3.04
C LEU A 55 -7.00 -2.01 2.37
N ALA A 56 -7.24 -0.70 2.38
CA ALA A 56 -8.39 -0.10 1.70
C ALA A 56 -8.08 1.35 1.28
N PHE A 57 -8.55 1.77 0.12
CA PHE A 57 -8.70 3.18 -0.18
C PHE A 57 -10.02 3.69 0.41
N ILE A 58 -9.99 4.85 1.06
CA ILE A 58 -11.20 5.52 1.58
C ILE A 58 -11.62 6.72 0.72
N ASP A 59 -10.71 7.20 -0.12
CA ASP A 59 -10.89 8.18 -1.19
C ASP A 59 -9.73 8.02 -2.20
N GLU A 60 -9.65 8.86 -3.22
CA GLU A 60 -8.61 8.75 -4.26
C GLU A 60 -7.17 8.87 -3.75
N HIS A 61 -6.96 9.46 -2.57
CA HIS A 61 -5.61 9.81 -2.09
C HIS A 61 -5.35 9.35 -0.66
N THR A 62 -6.24 8.54 -0.09
CA THR A 62 -6.12 8.12 1.30
C THR A 62 -6.27 6.61 1.41
N VAL A 63 -5.24 5.97 1.96
CA VAL A 63 -5.16 4.53 2.17
C VAL A 63 -5.14 4.25 3.66
N VAL A 64 -5.89 3.23 4.08
CA VAL A 64 -5.86 2.71 5.44
C VAL A 64 -5.21 1.33 5.42
N SER A 65 -4.30 1.07 6.35
CA SER A 65 -3.65 -0.23 6.52
C SER A 65 -3.85 -0.79 7.93
N SER A 66 -3.87 -2.12 8.03
CA SER A 66 -3.88 -2.85 9.30
C SER A 66 -3.04 -4.12 9.19
N GLY A 67 -2.54 -4.61 10.33
CA GLY A 67 -1.59 -5.71 10.32
C GLY A 67 -1.38 -6.37 11.68
N GLU A 68 -0.33 -7.19 11.76
CA GLU A 68 0.01 -8.00 12.94
C GLU A 68 0.27 -7.16 14.20
N ASP A 69 0.79 -5.95 14.01
CA ASP A 69 1.07 -5.01 15.10
C ASP A 69 -0.16 -4.42 15.80
N ALA A 70 -1.37 -4.84 15.41
CA ALA A 70 -2.64 -4.41 15.98
C ALA A 70 -2.91 -2.89 15.86
N PHE A 71 -2.21 -2.20 14.95
CA PHE A 71 -2.45 -0.79 14.65
C PHE A 71 -3.19 -0.62 13.32
N ILE A 72 -4.11 0.35 13.30
CA ILE A 72 -4.68 0.89 12.07
C ILE A 72 -3.93 2.20 11.77
N ARG A 73 -3.46 2.36 10.53
CA ARG A 73 -2.77 3.58 10.08
C ARG A 73 -3.44 4.15 8.85
N VAL A 74 -3.42 5.47 8.76
CA VAL A 74 -3.99 6.25 7.65
C VAL A 74 -2.87 6.98 6.94
N TRP A 75 -2.82 6.83 5.62
CA TRP A 75 -1.77 7.38 4.76
C TRP A 75 -2.41 8.29 3.73
N ARG A 76 -2.01 9.56 3.72
CA ARG A 76 -2.40 10.50 2.65
C ARG A 76 -1.30 10.54 1.60
N LEU A 77 -1.66 10.22 0.37
CA LEU A 77 -0.80 10.24 -0.79
C LEU A 77 -0.78 11.67 -1.33
N THR A 78 0.39 12.28 -1.33
CA THR A 78 0.60 13.57 -1.98
C THR A 78 1.25 13.33 -3.33
N PRO A 79 0.77 13.96 -4.42
CA PRO A 79 1.49 13.99 -5.68
C PRO A 79 2.94 14.46 -5.43
N GLN A 80 3.91 13.79 -6.05
CA GLN A 80 5.28 14.30 -6.17
C GLN A 80 5.37 15.39 -7.23
#